data_AF-A0A2S7QIX3-F1
#
_entry.id   AF-A0A2S7QIX3-F1
#
_cell.length_a   1.000
_cell.length_b   1.000
_cell.length_c   1.000
_cell.angle_alpha   90.00
_cell.angle_beta   90.00
_cell.angle_gamma   90.00
#
_symmetry.space_group_name_H-M   'P 1'
#
loop_
_entity.id
_entity.type
_entity.pdbx_description
1 polymer ?
#
loop_
_entity_poly.entity_id
_entity_poly.type
_entity_poly.pdbx_seq_one_letter_code
_entity_poly.pdbx_strand_id
1 'polypeptide(L)'
;MMQAFKFTHCKISSGDSIDDDQLIGISIRCFGAVFYIRYLPGNLAASSYLLAEHVRSLGIMRGLWKIQHPKPTLVNHLFDYLYPLYLVLEARAADKDSIEIQPRFKGSIPRQLLDAPGQYLSVRKDWLRSLKSFTSRRIELIPTSPDPKEHPCLCGPSKVIAGDGTICMFKESGQPRNLWLYKQIAFAFENKQLRPDIRISRLHSVVINKDCDVLQRYVEAPPEELAIWKSDGFSGPVLPLNRDPSLFERIVGILLIYIENRGTLYNIASFSECTEEQRYCWAAEIEGLVVELHTAGVVWGDAKPENVLVDLENRLWLIDFDGSYTPGWVDEDKKETRDGDLQGLDRIKSGRLEVAKGLQYRLHGSTAYLG
;
A
#
# COMPACT_ATOMS: atom_id res chain seq x y z
N MET A 1 21.59 14.17 4.64
CA MET A 1 20.29 13.92 4.00
C MET A 1 19.28 14.88 4.61
N MET A 2 18.58 15.69 3.80
CA MET A 2 17.56 16.63 4.28
C MET A 2 16.34 15.83 4.75
N GLN A 3 15.83 16.10 5.95
CA GLN A 3 14.70 15.37 6.50
C GLN A 3 13.38 15.84 5.85
N ALA A 4 12.67 14.91 5.22
CA ALA A 4 11.34 15.11 4.65
C ALA A 4 10.27 14.37 5.46
N PHE A 5 9.07 14.94 5.47
CA PHE A 5 7.90 14.42 6.17
C PHE A 5 6.75 14.35 5.18
N LYS A 6 5.97 13.27 5.24
CA LYS A 6 4.76 13.06 4.47
C LYS A 6 3.60 12.83 5.44
N PHE A 7 2.57 13.66 5.33
CA PHE A 7 1.30 13.40 6.00
C PHE A 7 0.66 12.15 5.38
N THR A 8 0.26 11.19 6.21
CA THR A 8 -0.25 9.89 5.73
C THR A 8 -1.73 9.71 5.99
N HIS A 9 -2.22 10.09 7.16
CA HIS A 9 -3.62 9.88 7.53
C HIS A 9 -4.04 10.81 8.69
N CYS A 10 -5.32 11.16 8.73
CA CYS A 10 -5.98 11.75 9.90
C CYS A 10 -7.24 10.94 10.21
N LYS A 11 -7.41 10.55 11.48
CA LYS A 11 -8.56 9.83 11.99
C LYS A 11 -9.23 10.68 13.07
N ILE A 12 -10.54 10.82 12.99
CA ILE A 12 -11.39 11.38 14.04
C ILE A 12 -12.24 10.23 14.58
N SER A 13 -12.21 10.00 15.88
CA SER A 13 -13.03 8.98 16.54
C SER A 13 -13.81 9.60 17.70
N SER A 14 -15.12 9.41 17.70
CA SER A 14 -16.00 9.67 18.85
C SER A 14 -15.88 8.51 19.86
N GLY A 15 -15.97 8.81 21.16
CA GLY A 15 -16.14 7.76 22.16
C GLY A 15 -17.49 7.05 22.03
N ASP A 16 -17.64 5.90 22.70
CA ASP A 16 -18.85 5.06 22.64
C ASP A 16 -20.05 5.66 23.40
N SER A 17 -19.91 6.84 24.03
CA SER A 17 -21.01 7.52 24.73
C SER A 17 -21.47 8.81 24.04
N ILE A 18 -22.73 9.17 24.30
CA ILE A 18 -23.48 10.28 23.67
C ILE A 18 -22.89 11.68 24.01
N ASP A 19 -21.87 11.74 24.88
CA ASP A 19 -21.22 12.99 25.33
C ASP A 19 -19.67 12.96 25.21
N ASP A 20 -19.09 12.01 24.47
CA ASP A 20 -17.64 11.86 24.44
C ASP A 20 -16.95 12.78 23.41
N ASP A 21 -16.12 13.65 23.94
CA ASP A 21 -15.17 14.47 23.22
C ASP A 21 -14.39 13.67 22.14
N GLN A 22 -14.20 14.28 20.96
CA GLN A 22 -13.59 13.61 19.81
C GLN A 22 -12.06 13.50 19.96
N LEU A 23 -11.53 12.28 19.79
CA LEU A 23 -10.09 12.07 19.64
C LEU A 23 -9.68 12.32 18.20
N ILE A 24 -8.69 13.20 18.00
CA ILE A 24 -8.07 13.42 16.69
C ILE A 24 -6.68 12.78 16.70
N GLY A 25 -6.46 11.86 15.76
CA GLY A 25 -5.20 11.16 15.54
C GLY A 25 -4.61 11.52 14.19
N ILE A 26 -3.35 11.96 14.16
CA ILE A 26 -2.65 12.33 12.93
C ILE A 26 -1.42 11.47 12.76
N SER A 27 -1.27 10.84 11.60
CA SER A 27 -0.14 10.00 11.26
C SER A 27 0.78 10.69 10.25
N ILE A 28 2.05 10.84 10.62
CA ILE A 28 3.07 11.48 9.79
C ILE A 28 4.26 10.56 9.63
N ARG A 29 4.63 10.28 8.38
CA ARG A 29 5.75 9.42 8.04
C ARG A 29 6.98 10.25 7.70
N CYS A 30 8.14 9.84 8.20
CA CYS A 30 9.44 10.32 7.77
C CYS A 30 10.38 9.14 7.52
N PHE A 31 11.63 9.42 7.17
CA PHE A 31 12.64 8.38 7.00
C PHE A 31 12.82 7.57 8.29
N GLY A 32 12.47 6.29 8.24
CA GLY A 32 12.64 5.33 9.32
C GLY A 32 11.62 5.38 10.47
N ALA A 33 10.67 6.31 10.46
CA ALA A 33 9.69 6.46 11.55
C ALA A 33 8.33 6.98 11.09
N VAL A 34 7.31 6.67 11.89
CA VAL A 34 5.94 7.17 11.79
C VAL A 34 5.54 7.76 13.14
N PHE A 35 5.07 9.00 13.13
CA PHE A 35 4.58 9.69 14.31
C PHE A 35 3.06 9.65 14.34
N TYR A 36 2.50 9.22 15.46
CA TYR A 36 1.10 9.38 15.80
C TYR A 36 0.96 10.55 16.77
N ILE A 37 0.36 11.64 16.29
CA ILE A 37 -0.01 12.78 17.11
C ILE A 37 -1.42 12.56 17.61
N ARG A 38 -1.62 12.61 18.92
CA ARG A 38 -2.94 12.45 19.54
C ARG A 38 -3.37 13.73 20.22
N TYR A 39 -4.55 14.20 19.84
CA TYR A 39 -5.28 15.27 20.48
C TYR A 39 -6.31 14.62 21.39
N LEU A 40 -5.94 14.52 22.67
CA LEU A 40 -6.83 13.99 23.70
C LEU A 40 -7.64 15.15 24.29
N PRO A 41 -8.96 15.04 24.34
CA PRO A 41 -9.80 16.08 24.91
C PRO A 41 -9.41 16.50 26.32
N GLY A 42 -9.15 15.55 27.23
CA GLY A 42 -8.65 15.87 28.58
C GLY A 42 -7.30 16.60 28.61
N ASN A 43 -6.46 16.45 27.58
CA ASN A 43 -5.19 17.19 27.45
C ASN A 43 -5.37 18.60 26.88
N LEU A 44 -6.54 18.87 26.28
CA LEU A 44 -6.90 20.12 25.60
C LEU A 44 -8.03 20.87 26.32
N ALA A 45 -8.72 20.25 27.27
CA ALA A 45 -9.81 20.80 28.06
C ALA A 45 -9.40 22.07 28.84
N ALA A 46 -8.10 22.29 28.98
CA ALA A 46 -7.53 23.51 29.52
C ALA A 46 -7.64 24.70 28.54
N SER A 47 -8.02 24.53 27.27
CA SER A 47 -8.11 25.65 26.32
C SER A 47 -9.10 25.35 25.20
N SER A 48 -10.24 26.06 25.22
CA SER A 48 -11.39 25.86 24.32
C SER A 48 -11.17 26.30 22.87
N TYR A 49 -9.99 26.85 22.54
CA TYR A 49 -9.70 27.51 21.26
C TYR A 49 -8.78 26.70 20.31
N LEU A 50 -8.37 25.50 20.72
CA LEU A 50 -7.18 24.81 20.20
C LEU A 50 -7.33 24.04 18.88
N LEU A 51 -8.52 24.01 18.27
CA LEU A 51 -8.72 23.29 16.99
C LEU A 51 -8.06 24.03 15.80
N ALA A 52 -7.92 25.37 15.87
CA ALA A 52 -7.43 26.20 14.76
C ALA A 52 -5.89 26.35 14.67
N GLU A 53 -5.14 26.01 15.73
CA GLU A 53 -3.67 26.16 15.84
C GLU A 53 -2.87 25.01 15.17
N HIS A 54 -3.57 24.09 14.50
CA HIS A 54 -3.13 22.79 13.95
C HIS A 54 -1.80 22.78 13.17
N VAL A 55 -1.43 23.86 12.48
CA VAL A 55 -0.25 23.90 11.59
C VAL A 55 1.05 24.18 12.33
N ARG A 56 1.02 24.86 13.48
CA ARG A 56 2.25 25.21 14.24
C ARG A 56 2.87 24.02 14.98
N SER A 57 2.04 23.12 15.51
CA SER A 57 2.50 21.94 16.25
C SER A 57 3.36 20.99 15.39
N LEU A 58 3.10 20.94 14.08
CA LEU A 58 3.89 20.15 13.12
C LEU A 58 5.35 20.64 13.00
N GLY A 59 5.58 21.95 13.15
CA GLY A 59 6.91 22.53 13.15
C GLY A 59 7.75 22.16 14.37
N ILE A 60 7.12 22.01 15.54
CA ILE A 60 7.78 21.63 16.79
C ILE A 60 8.22 20.15 16.75
N MET A 61 7.40 19.27 16.15
CA MET A 61 7.78 17.86 15.98
C MET A 61 9.05 17.68 15.14
N ARG A 62 9.26 18.54 14.13
CA ARG A 62 10.49 18.56 13.33
C ARG A 62 11.72 18.93 14.17
N GLY A 63 11.55 19.71 15.24
CA GLY A 63 12.60 20.07 16.19
C GLY A 63 12.96 18.94 17.15
N LEU A 64 11.96 18.32 17.78
CA LEU A 64 12.15 17.29 18.80
C LEU A 64 12.84 16.02 18.28
N TRP A 65 12.50 15.56 17.06
CA TRP A 65 13.15 14.38 16.48
C TRP A 65 14.65 14.57 16.29
N LYS A 66 15.09 15.79 15.94
CA LYS A 66 16.52 16.11 15.76
C LYS A 66 17.32 16.03 17.06
N ILE A 67 16.64 16.14 18.21
CA ILE A 67 17.28 16.21 19.53
C ILE A 67 17.40 14.82 20.17
N GLN A 68 16.48 13.89 19.90
CA GLN A 68 16.42 12.60 20.61
C GLN A 68 16.91 11.39 19.82
N HIS A 69 17.09 11.46 18.50
CA HIS A 69 17.60 10.33 17.71
C HIS A 69 18.72 10.76 16.74
N PRO A 70 19.78 9.94 16.59
CA PRO A 70 20.83 10.20 15.61
C PRO A 70 20.23 10.26 14.19
N LYS A 71 20.91 11.00 13.31
CA LYS A 71 20.55 11.24 11.90
C LYS A 71 19.88 10.01 11.26
N PRO A 72 18.83 10.18 10.42
CA PRO A 72 18.14 9.05 9.79
C PRO A 72 19.15 8.10 9.18
N THR A 73 19.18 6.86 9.68
CA THR A 73 19.92 5.74 9.08
C THR A 73 19.54 5.67 7.61
N LEU A 74 20.51 5.39 6.75
CA LEU A 74 20.29 5.26 5.31
C LEU A 74 19.12 4.31 5.07
N VAL A 75 18.02 4.84 4.52
CA VAL A 75 16.83 4.07 4.24
C VAL A 75 16.90 3.61 2.79
N ASN A 76 17.46 2.41 2.61
CA ASN A 76 17.73 1.87 1.29
C ASN A 76 16.91 0.62 0.99
N HIS A 77 16.32 -0.01 2.01
CA HIS A 77 15.67 -1.31 1.81
C HIS A 77 14.17 -1.25 2.04
N LEU A 78 13.45 -2.17 1.38
CA LEU A 78 12.02 -2.33 1.59
C LEU A 78 11.68 -2.57 3.07
N PHE A 79 12.58 -3.22 3.81
CA PHE A 79 12.46 -3.39 5.26
C PHE A 79 12.24 -2.08 6.02
N ASP A 80 12.96 -1.01 5.65
CA ASP A 80 12.87 0.28 6.32
C ASP A 80 11.53 0.99 6.02
N TYR A 81 10.93 0.68 4.86
CA TYR A 81 9.58 1.12 4.52
C TYR A 81 8.51 0.31 5.28
N LEU A 82 8.63 -1.01 5.33
CA LEU A 82 7.61 -1.86 5.96
C LEU A 82 7.61 -1.76 7.49
N TYR A 83 8.77 -1.55 8.10
CA TYR A 83 8.93 -1.61 9.56
C TYR A 83 9.51 -0.31 10.14
N PRO A 84 8.79 0.82 10.00
CA PRO A 84 9.20 2.07 10.63
C PRO A 84 9.06 1.97 12.16
N LEU A 85 9.78 2.83 12.88
CA LEU A 85 9.51 3.05 14.30
C LEU A 85 8.22 3.84 14.47
N TYR A 86 7.30 3.34 15.28
CA TYR A 86 6.04 4.03 15.58
C TYR A 86 6.15 4.78 16.90
N LEU A 87 5.97 6.09 16.85
CA LEU A 87 6.23 7.01 17.95
C LEU A 87 4.98 7.81 18.26
N VAL A 88 4.68 7.98 19.54
CA VAL A 88 3.46 8.64 19.98
C VAL A 88 3.78 9.97 20.64
N LEU A 89 3.17 11.03 20.12
CA LEU A 89 3.23 12.39 20.65
C LEU A 89 1.82 12.80 21.07
N GLU A 90 1.68 13.24 22.32
CA GLU A 90 0.44 13.80 22.82
C GLU A 90 0.48 15.32 22.68
N ALA A 91 -0.52 15.88 22.01
CA ALA A 91 -0.77 17.30 22.00
C ALA A 91 -1.33 17.71 23.39
N ARG A 92 -0.62 18.59 24.10
CA ARG A 92 -1.04 19.13 25.39
C ARG A 92 -1.00 20.66 25.34
N ALA A 93 -2.00 21.31 25.96
CA ALA A 93 -1.94 22.76 26.18
C ALA A 93 -0.73 23.09 27.09
N ALA A 94 -0.01 24.17 26.78
CA ALA A 94 1.13 24.61 27.59
C ALA A 94 0.72 25.00 29.02
N ASP A 95 -0.46 25.64 29.16
CA ASP A 95 -1.09 26.00 30.43
C ASP A 95 -2.63 26.10 30.26
N LYS A 96 -3.34 26.53 31.32
CA LYS A 96 -4.82 26.60 31.39
C LYS A 96 -5.46 27.74 30.61
N ASP A 97 -4.71 28.69 30.08
CA ASP A 97 -5.25 29.83 29.33
C ASP A 97 -4.54 30.03 27.98
N SER A 98 -3.51 29.22 27.71
CA SER A 98 -2.69 29.30 26.53
C SER A 98 -3.35 28.66 25.33
N ILE A 99 -3.13 29.30 24.19
CA ILE A 99 -3.47 28.79 22.85
C ILE A 99 -2.33 27.95 22.26
N GLU A 100 -1.20 27.83 22.96
CA GLU A 100 -0.03 27.08 22.51
C GLU A 100 -0.15 25.60 22.86
N ILE A 101 -0.07 24.75 21.84
CA ILE A 101 -0.01 23.29 21.99
C ILE A 101 1.45 22.84 21.93
N GLN A 102 1.89 22.15 22.97
CA GLN A 102 3.20 21.55 23.02
C GLN A 102 3.11 20.02 22.87
N PRO A 103 3.91 19.42 21.97
CA PRO A 103 3.96 17.98 21.82
C PRO A 103 4.75 17.36 22.98
N ARG A 104 4.13 16.46 23.72
CA ARG A 104 4.79 15.62 24.73
C ARG A 104 5.07 14.24 24.15
N PHE A 105 6.32 13.82 24.15
CA PHE A 105 6.67 12.46 23.77
C PHE A 105 6.16 11.46 24.82
N LYS A 106 5.30 10.54 24.38
CA LYS A 106 4.76 9.47 25.22
C LYS A 106 5.67 8.26 25.22
N GLY A 107 6.16 7.86 24.05
CA GLY A 107 6.98 6.67 23.87
C GLY A 107 6.83 6.07 22.47
N SER A 108 7.55 4.96 22.24
CA SER A 108 7.35 4.12 21.06
C SER A 108 6.27 3.07 21.31
N ILE A 109 5.46 2.77 20.30
CA ILE A 109 4.44 1.71 20.41
C ILE A 109 5.16 0.37 20.65
N PRO A 110 4.83 -0.37 21.73
CA PRO A 110 5.40 -1.67 22.01
C PRO A 110 5.06 -2.70 20.94
N ARG A 111 5.95 -3.69 20.74
CA ARG A 111 5.79 -4.73 19.71
C ARG A 111 4.49 -5.51 19.84
N GLN A 112 3.96 -5.67 21.06
CA GLN A 112 2.71 -6.40 21.32
C GLN A 112 1.46 -5.64 20.86
N LEU A 113 1.59 -4.35 20.56
CA LEU A 113 0.50 -3.48 20.07
C LEU A 113 0.64 -3.14 18.59
N LEU A 114 1.70 -3.62 17.93
CA LEU A 114 1.92 -3.39 16.52
C LEU A 114 1.22 -4.44 15.68
N ASP A 115 0.45 -3.98 14.71
CA ASP A 115 0.00 -4.83 13.61
C ASP A 115 1.08 -4.84 12.53
N ALA A 116 1.97 -5.83 12.58
CA ALA A 116 3.04 -5.96 11.60
C ALA A 116 2.47 -6.26 10.20
N PRO A 117 2.99 -5.62 9.14
CA PRO A 117 2.47 -5.79 7.78
C PRO A 117 2.54 -7.24 7.32
N GLY A 118 1.65 -7.57 6.38
CA GLY A 118 1.58 -8.89 5.79
C GLY A 118 0.78 -9.92 6.60
N GLN A 119 0.73 -11.13 6.08
CA GLN A 119 -0.11 -12.19 6.62
C GLN A 119 0.70 -13.42 7.00
N TYR A 120 0.34 -14.06 8.10
CA TYR A 120 0.97 -15.31 8.51
C TYR A 120 0.79 -16.42 7.47
N LEU A 121 1.88 -17.11 7.21
CA LEU A 121 1.89 -18.32 6.42
C LEU A 121 1.43 -19.48 7.30
N SER A 122 0.22 -19.98 7.05
CA SER A 122 -0.23 -21.24 7.64
C SER A 122 0.49 -22.43 6.99
N VAL A 123 0.69 -23.52 7.74
CA VAL A 123 1.26 -24.79 7.24
C VAL A 123 0.58 -25.28 5.95
N ARG A 124 -0.72 -25.00 5.73
CA ARG A 124 -1.43 -25.39 4.49
C ARG A 124 -1.02 -24.63 3.21
N LYS A 125 -0.13 -23.65 3.28
CA LYS A 125 0.33 -22.83 2.14
C LYS A 125 1.70 -23.27 1.61
N ASP A 126 1.98 -24.57 1.63
CA ASP A 126 3.30 -25.15 1.27
C ASP A 126 3.80 -24.74 -0.12
N TRP A 127 2.90 -24.52 -1.07
CA TRP A 127 3.30 -24.10 -2.43
C TRP A 127 3.95 -22.71 -2.47
N LEU A 128 3.68 -21.82 -1.52
CA LEU A 128 4.40 -20.53 -1.45
C LEU A 128 5.88 -20.73 -1.11
N ARG A 129 6.22 -21.84 -0.43
CA ARG A 129 7.61 -22.19 -0.10
C ARG A 129 8.39 -22.68 -1.32
N SER A 130 7.71 -23.17 -2.36
CA SER A 130 8.38 -23.56 -3.61
C SER A 130 8.65 -22.36 -4.52
N LEU A 131 8.02 -21.21 -4.26
CA LEU A 131 8.33 -19.99 -4.99
C LEU A 131 9.66 -19.40 -4.55
N LYS A 132 10.34 -18.76 -5.49
CA LYS A 132 11.47 -17.89 -5.20
C LYS A 132 11.02 -16.81 -4.21
N SER A 133 11.79 -16.63 -3.14
CA SER A 133 11.47 -15.66 -2.08
C SER A 133 12.68 -14.85 -1.67
N PHE A 134 12.42 -13.61 -1.26
CA PHE A 134 13.41 -12.72 -0.66
C PHE A 134 12.88 -12.14 0.65
N THR A 135 13.80 -11.83 1.56
CA THR A 135 13.47 -11.00 2.72
C THR A 135 13.43 -9.53 2.30
N SER A 136 12.61 -8.72 2.95
CA SER A 136 12.53 -7.27 2.67
C SER A 136 13.85 -6.51 2.87
N ARG A 137 14.83 -7.10 3.59
CA ARG A 137 16.19 -6.55 3.73
C ARG A 137 17.05 -6.74 2.48
N ARG A 138 16.72 -7.72 1.64
CA ARG A 138 17.42 -7.98 0.37
C ARG A 138 16.81 -7.22 -0.81
N ILE A 139 15.80 -6.39 -0.57
CA ILE A 139 15.11 -5.63 -1.61
C ILE A 139 15.48 -4.17 -1.43
N GLU A 140 16.08 -3.57 -2.46
CA GLU A 140 16.52 -2.18 -2.45
C GLU A 140 15.44 -1.26 -3.04
N LEU A 141 15.27 -0.11 -2.43
CA LEU A 141 14.39 0.95 -2.91
C LEU A 141 15.10 1.73 -4.02
N ILE A 142 14.36 2.08 -5.07
CA ILE A 142 14.88 2.91 -6.17
C ILE A 142 14.28 4.31 -6.06
N PRO A 143 15.04 5.34 -5.64
CA PRO A 143 14.58 6.72 -5.71
C PRO A 143 14.31 7.10 -7.17
N THR A 144 13.07 7.43 -7.50
CA THR A 144 12.67 7.86 -8.85
C THR A 144 12.90 9.36 -9.08
N SER A 145 13.24 10.10 -8.03
CA SER A 145 13.38 11.55 -8.03
C SER A 145 14.45 12.00 -7.03
N PRO A 146 15.18 13.09 -7.32
CA PRO A 146 16.10 13.69 -6.35
C PRO A 146 15.38 14.45 -5.23
N ASP A 147 14.07 14.74 -5.35
CA ASP A 147 13.28 15.34 -4.26
C ASP A 147 13.12 14.33 -3.11
N PRO A 148 13.65 14.61 -1.91
CA PRO A 148 13.49 13.72 -0.76
C PRO A 148 12.03 13.43 -0.40
N LYS A 149 11.08 14.30 -0.75
CA LYS A 149 9.63 14.09 -0.50
C LYS A 149 9.04 12.99 -1.38
N GLU A 150 9.61 12.77 -2.55
CA GLU A 150 9.17 11.74 -3.51
C GLU A 150 9.86 10.40 -3.27
N HIS A 151 10.72 10.31 -2.26
CA HIS A 151 11.44 9.09 -1.96
C HIS A 151 10.48 7.91 -1.68
N PRO A 152 10.73 6.71 -2.23
CA PRO A 152 9.87 5.53 -2.07
C PRO A 152 9.54 5.18 -0.61
N CYS A 153 10.48 5.38 0.30
CA CYS A 153 10.26 5.18 1.73
C CYS A 153 9.17 6.09 2.33
N LEU A 154 8.90 7.25 1.74
CA LEU A 154 7.84 8.14 2.17
C LEU A 154 6.56 7.88 1.39
N CYS A 155 6.67 7.68 0.08
CA CYS A 155 5.52 7.63 -0.80
C CYS A 155 4.91 6.24 -1.01
N GLY A 156 5.62 5.18 -0.65
CA GLY A 156 5.29 3.81 -1.06
C GLY A 156 6.22 3.37 -2.20
N PRO A 157 6.94 2.24 -2.06
CA PRO A 157 7.82 1.76 -3.10
C PRO A 157 7.05 0.99 -4.16
N SER A 158 6.95 1.57 -5.36
CA SER A 158 6.46 0.88 -6.54
C SER A 158 7.60 0.15 -7.25
N LYS A 159 8.68 0.84 -7.60
CA LYS A 159 9.86 0.26 -8.28
C LYS A 159 10.97 -0.08 -7.28
N VAL A 160 11.46 -1.32 -7.31
CA VAL A 160 12.49 -1.85 -6.40
C VAL A 160 13.50 -2.74 -7.13
N ILE A 161 14.66 -2.99 -6.53
CA ILE A 161 15.64 -3.98 -6.99
C ILE A 161 15.54 -5.20 -6.06
N ALA A 162 15.27 -6.37 -6.64
CA ALA A 162 15.25 -7.63 -5.91
C ALA A 162 16.67 -8.07 -5.50
N GLY A 163 16.76 -9.04 -4.59
CA GLY A 163 18.04 -9.48 -4.02
C GLY A 163 19.00 -10.19 -4.98
N ASP A 164 18.63 -10.30 -6.25
CA ASP A 164 19.43 -10.82 -7.37
C ASP A 164 19.75 -9.74 -8.43
N GLY A 165 19.38 -8.48 -8.19
CA GLY A 165 19.59 -7.37 -9.11
C GLY A 165 18.43 -7.11 -10.10
N THR A 166 17.38 -7.94 -10.10
CA THR A 166 16.24 -7.75 -11.01
C THR A 166 15.38 -6.56 -10.59
N ILE A 167 15.07 -5.66 -11.52
CA ILE A 167 14.14 -4.55 -11.28
C ILE A 167 12.71 -5.11 -11.26
N CYS A 168 11.98 -4.82 -10.20
CA CYS A 168 10.63 -5.33 -9.97
C CYS A 168 9.67 -4.21 -9.55
N MET A 169 8.39 -4.43 -9.81
CA MET A 169 7.29 -3.73 -9.15
C MET A 169 6.98 -4.44 -7.83
N PHE A 170 7.02 -3.73 -6.72
CA PHE A 170 6.56 -4.23 -5.43
C PHE A 170 5.07 -3.96 -5.25
N LYS A 171 4.34 -4.99 -4.86
CA LYS A 171 2.93 -4.90 -4.45
C LYS A 171 2.81 -5.46 -3.05
N GLU A 172 2.30 -4.65 -2.12
CA GLU A 172 1.97 -5.12 -0.78
C GLU A 172 0.94 -6.24 -0.86
N SER A 173 1.12 -7.30 -0.07
CA SER A 173 0.25 -8.47 -0.16
C SER A 173 -1.12 -8.12 0.40
N GLY A 174 -2.13 -8.13 -0.48
CA GLY A 174 -3.53 -8.26 -0.09
C GLY A 174 -3.87 -9.68 0.40
N GLN A 175 -5.15 -10.06 0.30
CA GLN A 175 -5.64 -11.40 0.66
C GLN A 175 -4.90 -12.51 -0.11
N PRO A 176 -4.70 -13.71 0.47
CA PRO A 176 -3.91 -14.79 -0.16
C PRO A 176 -4.52 -15.36 -1.43
N ARG A 177 -5.82 -15.09 -1.68
CA ARG A 177 -6.52 -15.52 -2.91
C ARG A 177 -5.84 -14.98 -4.17
N ASN A 178 -5.33 -13.76 -4.08
CA ASN A 178 -4.74 -13.01 -5.19
C ASN A 178 -3.48 -13.69 -5.77
N LEU A 179 -2.76 -14.45 -4.93
CA LEU A 179 -1.56 -15.19 -5.33
C LEU A 179 -1.84 -16.44 -6.18
N TRP A 180 -3.07 -16.97 -6.13
CA TRP A 180 -3.41 -18.22 -6.82
C TRP A 180 -3.42 -18.06 -8.34
N LEU A 181 -3.82 -16.90 -8.87
CA LEU A 181 -3.78 -16.66 -10.32
C LEU A 181 -2.34 -16.66 -10.85
N TYR A 182 -1.39 -16.06 -10.13
CA TYR A 182 0.02 -16.13 -10.50
C TYR A 182 0.55 -17.57 -10.52
N LYS A 183 0.03 -18.45 -9.65
CA LYS A 183 0.33 -19.89 -9.71
C LYS A 183 -0.25 -20.54 -10.96
N GLN A 184 -1.49 -20.21 -11.33
CA GLN A 184 -2.08 -20.73 -12.57
C GLN A 184 -1.30 -20.28 -13.80
N ILE A 185 -0.88 -19.02 -13.85
CA ILE A 185 -0.04 -18.48 -14.93
C ILE A 185 1.28 -19.25 -15.00
N ALA A 186 1.96 -19.45 -13.87
CA ALA A 186 3.20 -20.22 -13.82
C ALA A 186 3.00 -21.67 -14.33
N PHE A 187 1.92 -22.33 -13.89
CA PHE A 187 1.56 -23.66 -14.37
C PHE A 187 1.27 -23.70 -15.88
N ALA A 188 0.58 -22.69 -16.42
CA ALA A 188 0.30 -22.59 -17.84
C ALA A 188 1.59 -22.44 -18.67
N PHE A 189 2.60 -21.72 -18.18
CA PHE A 189 3.93 -21.67 -18.81
C PHE A 189 4.66 -23.00 -18.75
N GLU A 190 4.68 -23.66 -17.59
CA GLU A 190 5.32 -24.99 -17.42
C GLU A 190 4.74 -26.03 -18.37
N ASN A 191 3.43 -25.96 -18.64
CA ASN A 191 2.71 -26.85 -19.55
C ASN A 191 2.67 -26.36 -21.00
N LYS A 192 3.39 -25.27 -21.34
CA LYS A 192 3.45 -24.67 -22.69
C LYS A 192 2.08 -24.29 -23.25
N GLN A 193 1.13 -23.95 -22.38
CA GLN A 193 -0.21 -23.50 -22.76
C GLN A 193 -0.25 -22.01 -23.12
N LEU A 194 0.72 -21.23 -22.61
CA LEU A 194 0.94 -19.83 -22.97
C LEU A 194 2.23 -19.70 -23.78
N ARG A 195 2.25 -18.76 -24.74
CA ARG A 195 3.48 -18.47 -25.47
C ARG A 195 4.52 -17.82 -24.54
N PRO A 196 5.82 -18.16 -24.65
CA PRO A 196 6.85 -17.60 -23.78
C PRO A 196 6.97 -16.07 -23.84
N ASP A 197 6.55 -15.45 -24.93
CA ASP A 197 6.61 -14.01 -25.21
C ASP A 197 5.27 -13.27 -24.98
N ILE A 198 4.25 -13.94 -24.44
CA ILE A 198 2.98 -13.27 -24.12
C ILE A 198 3.23 -12.11 -23.13
N ARG A 199 2.67 -10.95 -23.45
CA ARG A 199 2.84 -9.68 -22.72
C ARG A 199 1.86 -9.56 -21.56
N ILE A 200 2.19 -10.25 -20.48
CA ILE A 200 1.46 -10.19 -19.21
C ILE A 200 2.43 -9.94 -18.06
N SER A 201 1.94 -9.36 -16.97
CA SER A 201 2.68 -9.25 -15.72
C SER A 201 3.03 -10.62 -15.17
N ARG A 202 4.29 -10.81 -14.76
CA ARG A 202 4.80 -12.09 -14.26
C ARG A 202 5.29 -11.96 -12.84
N LEU A 203 4.95 -12.94 -12.01
CA LEU A 203 5.49 -13.06 -10.66
C LEU A 203 6.97 -13.41 -10.75
N HIS A 204 7.82 -12.55 -10.19
CA HIS A 204 9.25 -12.82 -10.04
C HIS A 204 9.54 -13.58 -8.75
N SER A 205 9.03 -13.09 -7.62
CA SER A 205 9.24 -13.69 -6.30
C SER A 205 8.24 -13.16 -5.27
N VAL A 206 8.17 -13.83 -4.12
CA VAL A 206 7.40 -13.39 -2.96
C VAL A 206 8.32 -12.77 -1.91
N VAL A 207 7.78 -11.82 -1.13
CA VAL A 207 8.52 -11.19 -0.02
C VAL A 207 8.06 -11.81 1.29
N ILE A 208 8.97 -12.51 1.96
CA ILE A 208 8.68 -13.23 3.20
C ILE A 208 9.62 -12.74 4.31
N ASN A 209 9.06 -12.44 5.47
CA ASN A 209 9.82 -12.09 6.67
C ASN A 209 9.51 -13.08 7.79
N LYS A 210 10.49 -13.31 8.68
CA LYS A 210 10.28 -14.01 9.94
C LYS A 210 9.96 -13.01 11.03
N ASP A 211 9.03 -13.34 11.91
CA ASP A 211 8.63 -12.46 13.00
C ASP A 211 9.82 -12.17 13.93
N CYS A 212 10.68 -13.15 14.21
CA CYS A 212 11.89 -12.93 15.00
C CYS A 212 12.81 -11.85 14.42
N ASP A 213 12.94 -11.75 13.09
CA ASP A 213 13.85 -10.79 12.42
C ASP A 213 13.27 -9.37 12.39
N VAL A 214 11.95 -9.27 12.45
CA VAL A 214 11.18 -8.02 12.40
C VAL A 214 11.01 -7.45 13.81
N LEU A 215 10.57 -8.29 14.75
CA LEU A 215 10.20 -7.88 16.10
C LEU A 215 11.38 -7.42 16.95
N GLN A 216 12.61 -7.82 16.61
CA GLN A 216 13.84 -7.33 17.26
C GLN A 216 14.01 -5.81 17.19
N ARG A 217 13.35 -5.14 16.24
CA ARG A 217 13.41 -3.67 16.11
C ARG A 217 12.53 -2.95 17.14
N TYR A 218 11.59 -3.65 17.77
CA TYR A 218 10.56 -3.06 18.61
C TYR A 218 10.73 -3.49 20.07
N VAL A 219 10.51 -2.55 20.99
CA VAL A 219 10.61 -2.80 22.43
C VAL A 219 9.45 -3.67 22.89
N GLU A 220 9.76 -4.63 23.76
CA GLU A 220 8.76 -5.41 24.48
C GLU A 220 8.41 -4.68 25.78
N ALA A 221 7.13 -4.31 25.94
CA ALA A 221 6.67 -3.64 27.15
C ALA A 221 6.19 -4.67 28.21
N PRO A 222 6.40 -4.43 29.51
CA PRO A 222 5.84 -5.24 30.58
C PRO A 222 4.30 -5.12 30.62
N PRO A 223 3.58 -6.08 31.24
CA PRO A 223 2.12 -6.09 31.27
C PRO A 223 1.49 -4.82 31.85
N GLU A 224 2.12 -4.22 32.86
CA GLU A 224 1.66 -2.97 33.50
C GLU A 224 1.69 -1.80 32.51
N GLU A 225 2.77 -1.65 31.75
CA GLU A 225 2.89 -0.60 30.74
C GLU A 225 1.92 -0.87 29.57
N LEU A 226 1.78 -2.12 29.14
CA LEU A 226 0.79 -2.50 28.12
C LEU A 226 -0.64 -2.17 28.52
N ALA A 227 -0.99 -2.29 29.81
CA ALA A 227 -2.31 -1.92 30.30
C ALA A 227 -2.58 -0.42 30.14
N ILE A 228 -1.57 0.43 30.38
CA ILE A 228 -1.65 1.88 30.15
C ILE A 228 -1.91 2.16 28.67
N TRP A 229 -1.09 1.60 27.77
CA TRP A 229 -1.27 1.76 26.33
C TRP A 229 -2.65 1.30 25.85
N LYS A 230 -3.18 0.20 26.41
CA LYS A 230 -4.53 -0.29 26.10
C LYS A 230 -5.62 0.63 26.62
N SER A 231 -5.49 1.17 27.84
CA SER A 231 -6.43 2.18 28.36
C SER A 231 -6.44 3.45 27.53
N ASP A 232 -5.32 3.76 26.88
CA ASP A 232 -5.26 4.84 25.90
C ASP A 232 -5.88 4.47 24.55
N GLY A 233 -6.53 3.33 24.39
CA GLY A 233 -7.18 2.93 23.14
C GLY A 233 -6.22 2.38 22.07
N PHE A 234 -4.99 2.02 22.41
CA PHE A 234 -4.16 1.20 21.51
C PHE A 234 -4.51 -0.28 21.68
N SER A 235 -4.92 -0.91 20.59
CA SER A 235 -5.15 -2.35 20.53
C SER A 235 -4.09 -3.04 19.69
N GLY A 236 -3.56 -4.15 20.18
CA GLY A 236 -2.68 -5.04 19.42
C GLY A 236 -3.43 -6.20 18.76
N PRO A 237 -2.74 -6.97 17.90
CA PRO A 237 -3.32 -8.18 17.31
C PRO A 237 -3.75 -9.18 18.40
N VAL A 238 -4.90 -9.84 18.22
CA VAL A 238 -5.46 -10.85 19.13
C VAL A 238 -4.72 -12.18 19.01
N LEU A 239 -3.39 -12.15 18.93
CA LEU A 239 -2.58 -13.35 18.82
C LEU A 239 -2.10 -13.77 20.21
N PRO A 240 -2.07 -15.08 20.50
CA PRO A 240 -1.65 -15.55 21.81
C PRO A 240 -0.17 -15.20 22.03
N LEU A 241 0.09 -14.33 23.00
CA LEU A 241 1.38 -13.81 23.46
C LEU A 241 2.44 -14.88 23.83
N ASN A 242 2.07 -16.17 23.83
CA ASN A 242 2.89 -17.30 24.30
C ASN A 242 3.39 -18.24 23.19
N ARG A 243 3.60 -17.76 21.96
CA ARG A 243 4.20 -18.60 20.91
C ARG A 243 5.56 -18.06 20.48
N ASP A 244 6.48 -18.99 20.22
CA ASP A 244 7.84 -18.69 19.77
C ASP A 244 7.83 -17.92 18.43
N PRO A 245 8.29 -16.65 18.39
CA PRO A 245 8.37 -15.85 17.17
C PRO A 245 9.23 -16.45 16.06
N SER A 246 10.13 -17.39 16.39
CA SER A 246 10.97 -18.08 15.41
C SER A 246 10.17 -18.99 14.47
N LEU A 247 8.95 -19.37 14.87
CA LEU A 247 8.08 -20.30 14.14
C LEU A 247 7.16 -19.60 13.13
N PHE A 248 7.16 -18.27 13.08
CA PHE A 248 6.23 -17.51 12.24
C PHE A 248 6.92 -16.80 11.09
N GLU A 249 6.36 -17.03 9.91
CA GLU A 249 6.71 -16.33 8.68
C GLU A 249 5.48 -15.59 8.17
N ARG A 250 5.73 -14.40 7.63
CA ARG A 250 4.72 -13.54 7.03
C ARG A 250 5.06 -13.26 5.60
N ILE A 251 4.06 -13.36 4.74
CA ILE A 251 4.12 -12.80 3.39
C ILE A 251 3.70 -11.34 3.45
N VAL A 252 4.61 -10.45 3.08
CA VAL A 252 4.38 -8.99 3.14
C VAL A 252 4.07 -8.39 1.78
N GLY A 253 4.40 -9.11 0.70
CA GLY A 253 4.14 -8.66 -0.66
C GLY A 253 4.67 -9.59 -1.72
N ILE A 254 4.52 -9.15 -2.96
CA ILE A 254 5.04 -9.80 -4.14
C ILE A 254 5.90 -8.85 -4.96
N LEU A 255 6.81 -9.44 -5.71
CA LEU A 255 7.61 -8.77 -6.73
C LEU A 255 7.16 -9.26 -8.10
N LEU A 256 6.65 -8.33 -8.91
CA LEU A 256 6.32 -8.55 -10.30
C LEU A 256 7.46 -8.02 -11.17
N ILE A 257 7.74 -8.66 -12.30
CA ILE A 257 8.74 -8.14 -13.25
C ILE A 257 8.31 -6.73 -13.67
N TYR A 258 9.22 -5.77 -13.56
CA TYR A 258 8.91 -4.39 -13.92
C TYR A 258 8.84 -4.25 -15.44
N ILE A 259 7.77 -3.61 -15.93
CA ILE A 259 7.55 -3.34 -17.35
C ILE A 259 7.77 -1.84 -17.57
N GLU A 260 8.79 -1.47 -18.34
CA GLU A 260 9.00 -0.08 -18.76
C GLU A 260 7.83 0.36 -19.64
N ASN A 261 7.22 1.50 -19.32
CA ASN A 261 5.96 1.90 -19.92
C ASN A 261 5.80 3.42 -20.02
N ARG A 262 4.92 3.84 -20.93
CA ARG A 262 4.51 5.25 -21.11
C ARG A 262 3.33 5.63 -20.20
N GLY A 263 2.72 4.64 -19.56
CA GLY A 263 1.50 4.78 -18.77
C GLY A 263 0.49 3.68 -19.07
N THR A 264 -0.69 3.80 -18.45
CA THR A 264 -1.82 2.91 -18.69
C THR A 264 -2.56 3.31 -19.97
N LEU A 265 -3.27 2.35 -20.57
CA LEU A 265 -4.14 2.59 -21.71
C LEU A 265 -5.19 3.65 -21.37
N TYR A 266 -5.69 3.68 -20.14
CA TYR A 266 -6.63 4.70 -19.66
C TYR A 266 -6.07 6.13 -19.82
N ASN A 267 -4.83 6.33 -19.41
CA ASN A 267 -4.19 7.64 -19.49
C ASN A 267 -3.87 7.99 -20.95
N ILE A 268 -3.31 7.05 -21.72
CA ILE A 268 -2.75 7.33 -23.05
C ILE A 268 -3.84 7.44 -24.12
N ALA A 269 -4.81 6.52 -24.14
CA ALA A 269 -5.85 6.50 -25.16
C ALA A 269 -6.80 7.72 -25.08
N SER A 270 -6.84 8.35 -23.90
CA SER A 270 -7.57 9.59 -23.63
C SER A 270 -6.94 10.84 -24.26
N PHE A 271 -5.66 10.80 -24.66
CA PHE A 271 -5.02 11.95 -25.30
C PHE A 271 -5.36 11.99 -26.80
N SER A 272 -5.60 13.19 -27.31
CA SER A 272 -5.82 13.48 -28.74
C SER A 272 -4.63 13.12 -29.65
N GLU A 273 -3.51 12.69 -29.07
CA GLU A 273 -2.30 12.28 -29.79
C GLU A 273 -2.35 10.85 -30.34
N CYS A 274 -3.35 10.05 -29.97
CA CYS A 274 -3.48 8.66 -30.44
C CYS A 274 -4.35 8.58 -31.70
N THR A 275 -3.78 8.08 -32.80
CA THR A 275 -4.53 7.92 -34.07
C THR A 275 -5.56 6.81 -33.99
N GLU A 276 -6.57 6.84 -34.87
CA GLU A 276 -7.60 5.79 -34.92
C GLU A 276 -7.00 4.42 -35.27
N GLU A 277 -5.98 4.40 -36.13
CA GLU A 277 -5.26 3.17 -36.50
C GLU A 277 -4.58 2.55 -35.29
N GLN A 278 -3.96 3.36 -34.43
CA GLN A 278 -3.32 2.87 -33.21
C GLN A 278 -4.33 2.27 -32.24
N ARG A 279 -5.52 2.90 -32.10
CA ARG A 279 -6.62 2.35 -31.28
C ARG A 279 -7.13 1.03 -31.83
N TYR A 280 -7.25 0.90 -33.15
CA TYR A 280 -7.64 -0.35 -33.78
C TYR A 280 -6.62 -1.47 -33.56
N CYS A 281 -5.32 -1.15 -33.72
CA CYS A 281 -4.24 -2.09 -33.42
C CYS A 281 -4.25 -2.54 -31.96
N TRP A 282 -4.43 -1.60 -31.01
CA TRP A 282 -4.56 -1.92 -29.59
C TRP A 282 -5.77 -2.79 -29.29
N ALA A 283 -6.93 -2.48 -29.89
CA ALA A 283 -8.15 -3.28 -29.73
C ALA A 283 -7.96 -4.73 -30.20
N ALA A 284 -7.31 -4.94 -31.34
CA ALA A 284 -7.00 -6.28 -31.84
C ALA A 284 -5.95 -7.00 -30.97
N GLU A 285 -4.94 -6.26 -30.49
CA GLU A 285 -3.89 -6.81 -29.64
C GLU A 285 -4.40 -7.27 -28.28
N ILE A 286 -5.21 -6.46 -27.58
CA ILE A 286 -5.75 -6.82 -26.27
C ILE A 286 -6.69 -8.03 -26.37
N GLU A 287 -7.48 -8.11 -27.43
CA GLU A 287 -8.35 -9.25 -27.71
C GLU A 287 -7.53 -10.54 -27.88
N GLY A 288 -6.44 -10.47 -28.66
CA GLY A 288 -5.53 -11.61 -28.82
C GLY A 288 -4.91 -12.08 -27.50
N LEU A 289 -4.49 -11.15 -26.63
CA LEU A 289 -3.92 -11.48 -25.32
C LEU A 289 -4.95 -12.16 -24.39
N VAL A 290 -6.19 -11.64 -24.35
CA VAL A 290 -7.27 -12.20 -23.50
C VAL A 290 -7.69 -13.58 -24.01
N VAL A 291 -7.85 -13.76 -25.32
CA VAL A 291 -8.18 -15.06 -25.92
C VAL A 291 -7.11 -16.11 -25.61
N GLU A 292 -5.82 -15.73 -25.69
CA GLU A 292 -4.72 -16.64 -25.36
C GLU A 292 -4.74 -17.05 -23.88
N LEU A 293 -4.96 -16.10 -22.96
CA LEU A 293 -5.11 -16.39 -21.52
C LEU A 293 -6.27 -17.37 -21.27
N HIS A 294 -7.44 -17.09 -21.83
CA HIS A 294 -8.63 -17.94 -21.64
C HIS A 294 -8.44 -19.33 -22.23
N THR A 295 -7.77 -19.44 -23.37
CA THR A 295 -7.42 -20.72 -24.00
C THR A 295 -6.52 -21.55 -23.10
N ALA A 296 -5.58 -20.92 -22.39
CA ALA A 296 -4.72 -21.56 -21.40
C ALA A 296 -5.42 -21.84 -20.06
N GLY A 297 -6.71 -21.52 -19.91
CA GLY A 297 -7.43 -21.76 -18.66
C GLY A 297 -7.28 -20.65 -17.62
N VAL A 298 -6.63 -19.54 -17.97
CA VAL A 298 -6.37 -18.41 -17.06
C VAL A 298 -7.41 -17.31 -17.29
N VAL A 299 -7.99 -16.81 -16.20
CA VAL A 299 -8.89 -15.65 -16.21
C VAL A 299 -8.08 -14.41 -15.79
N TRP A 300 -8.30 -13.27 -16.42
CA TRP A 300 -7.62 -12.02 -16.07
C TRP A 300 -8.25 -11.41 -14.80
N GLY A 301 -9.58 -11.31 -14.78
CA GLY A 301 -10.40 -11.13 -13.59
C GLY A 301 -10.72 -9.68 -13.19
N ASP A 302 -10.02 -8.69 -13.76
CA ASP A 302 -10.29 -7.25 -13.56
C ASP A 302 -9.99 -6.46 -14.84
N ALA A 303 -10.70 -6.82 -15.93
CA ALA A 303 -10.51 -6.22 -17.24
C ALA A 303 -10.95 -4.75 -17.29
N LYS A 304 -9.96 -3.84 -17.30
CA LYS A 304 -10.15 -2.38 -17.38
C LYS A 304 -8.90 -1.70 -17.97
N PRO A 305 -9.03 -0.51 -18.58
CA PRO A 305 -7.91 0.15 -19.26
C PRO A 305 -6.79 0.62 -18.30
N GLU A 306 -7.05 0.75 -17.01
CA GLU A 306 -6.04 1.01 -15.98
C GLU A 306 -5.11 -0.19 -15.75
N ASN A 307 -5.61 -1.41 -16.02
CA ASN A 307 -4.85 -2.66 -15.89
C ASN A 307 -4.16 -3.07 -17.20
N VAL A 308 -4.07 -2.16 -18.16
CA VAL A 308 -3.34 -2.36 -19.42
C VAL A 308 -2.25 -1.31 -19.50
N LEU A 309 -0.99 -1.74 -19.56
CA LEU A 309 0.14 -0.84 -19.80
C LEU A 309 0.43 -0.74 -21.29
N VAL A 310 0.85 0.45 -21.72
CA VAL A 310 1.43 0.68 -23.04
C VAL A 310 2.93 0.83 -22.86
N ASP A 311 3.71 -0.07 -23.44
CA ASP A 311 5.17 0.01 -23.37
C ASP A 311 5.75 1.11 -24.28
N LEU A 312 7.08 1.21 -24.30
CA LEU A 312 7.78 2.23 -25.10
C LEU A 312 7.61 2.02 -26.62
N GLU A 313 7.25 0.82 -27.06
CA GLU A 313 7.01 0.48 -28.47
C GLU A 313 5.52 0.49 -28.85
N ASN A 314 4.66 1.07 -28.01
CA ASN A 314 3.20 1.09 -28.17
C ASN A 314 2.56 -0.31 -28.19
N ARG A 315 3.15 -1.29 -27.50
CA ARG A 315 2.56 -2.62 -27.32
C ARG A 315 1.87 -2.73 -25.98
N LEU A 316 0.82 -3.55 -25.94
CA LEU A 316 0.02 -3.72 -24.74
C LEU A 316 0.57 -4.83 -23.85
N TRP A 317 0.52 -4.58 -22.54
CA TRP A 317 0.77 -5.55 -21.48
C TRP A 317 -0.42 -5.63 -20.53
N LEU A 318 -0.91 -6.84 -20.27
CA LEU A 318 -1.93 -7.07 -19.26
C LEU A 318 -1.28 -7.13 -17.87
N ILE A 319 -1.75 -6.32 -16.94
CA ILE A 319 -1.29 -6.31 -15.56
C ILE A 319 -2.45 -6.56 -14.60
N ASP A 320 -2.12 -6.71 -13.33
CA ASP A 320 -3.06 -6.88 -12.21
C ASP A 320 -4.01 -8.09 -12.33
N PHE A 321 -3.55 -9.23 -11.82
CA PHE A 321 -4.29 -10.50 -11.77
C PHE A 321 -4.82 -10.81 -10.36
N ASP A 322 -4.86 -9.80 -9.50
CA ASP A 322 -5.23 -10.01 -8.09
C ASP A 322 -6.74 -10.17 -7.88
N GLY A 323 -7.55 -9.86 -8.91
CA GLY A 323 -9.00 -9.83 -8.81
C GLY A 323 -9.47 -8.62 -8.01
N SER A 324 -10.40 -7.87 -8.58
CA SER A 324 -11.12 -6.83 -7.86
C SER A 324 -12.43 -6.53 -8.58
N TYR A 325 -13.34 -5.84 -7.90
CA TYR A 325 -14.54 -5.32 -8.55
C TYR A 325 -14.39 -3.81 -8.68
N THR A 326 -14.28 -3.34 -9.93
CA THR A 326 -14.33 -1.91 -10.24
C THR A 326 -15.68 -1.59 -10.90
N PRO A 327 -16.60 -0.90 -10.19
CA PRO A 327 -17.88 -0.51 -10.77
C PRO A 327 -17.69 0.25 -12.09
N GLY A 328 -18.46 -0.11 -13.12
CA GLY A 328 -18.47 0.57 -14.42
C GLY A 328 -17.78 -0.16 -15.57
N TRP A 329 -16.89 -1.13 -15.29
CA TRP A 329 -16.20 -1.91 -16.33
C TRP A 329 -16.72 -3.34 -16.47
N VAL A 330 -17.05 -4.00 -15.36
CA VAL A 330 -17.63 -5.35 -15.35
C VAL A 330 -18.86 -5.35 -14.45
N ASP A 331 -19.89 -6.12 -14.80
CA ASP A 331 -21.06 -6.31 -13.95
C ASP A 331 -20.70 -7.17 -12.73
N GLU A 332 -21.29 -6.91 -11.57
CA GLU A 332 -20.87 -7.54 -10.32
C GLU A 332 -21.03 -9.07 -10.32
N ASP A 333 -22.04 -9.58 -11.02
CA ASP A 333 -22.32 -11.00 -11.21
C ASP A 333 -21.29 -11.71 -12.11
N LYS A 334 -20.49 -10.94 -12.86
CA LYS A 334 -19.48 -11.45 -13.80
C LYS A 334 -18.04 -11.21 -13.35
N LYS A 335 -17.82 -10.63 -12.16
CA LYS A 335 -16.47 -10.36 -11.64
C LYS A 335 -15.63 -11.63 -11.59
N GLU A 336 -14.33 -11.52 -11.90
CA GLU A 336 -13.39 -12.64 -11.83
C GLU A 336 -13.80 -13.85 -12.70
N THR A 337 -14.50 -13.61 -13.82
CA THR A 337 -14.90 -14.65 -14.79
C THR A 337 -14.44 -14.33 -16.21
N ARG A 338 -14.44 -15.35 -17.08
CA ARG A 338 -14.18 -15.16 -18.51
C ARG A 338 -15.18 -14.22 -19.16
N ASP A 339 -16.46 -14.34 -18.81
CA ASP A 339 -17.52 -13.48 -19.33
C ASP A 339 -17.32 -12.02 -18.87
N GLY A 340 -16.81 -11.83 -17.66
CA GLY A 340 -16.41 -10.52 -17.14
C GLY A 340 -15.24 -9.91 -17.92
N ASP A 341 -14.22 -10.70 -18.23
CA ASP A 341 -13.08 -10.24 -19.04
C ASP A 341 -13.50 -9.82 -20.45
N LEU A 342 -14.36 -10.61 -21.10
CA LEU A 342 -14.91 -10.31 -22.42
C LEU A 342 -15.78 -9.04 -22.38
N GLN A 343 -16.59 -8.88 -21.34
CA GLN A 343 -17.37 -7.66 -21.15
C GLN A 343 -16.47 -6.41 -20.95
N GLY A 344 -15.43 -6.52 -20.13
CA GLY A 344 -14.47 -5.43 -19.93
C GLY A 344 -13.76 -5.07 -21.24
N LEU A 345 -13.34 -6.09 -22.00
CA LEU A 345 -12.75 -5.94 -23.33
C LEU A 345 -13.67 -5.19 -24.31
N ASP A 346 -14.95 -5.57 -24.38
CA ASP A 346 -15.93 -4.88 -25.24
C ASP A 346 -16.09 -3.40 -24.86
N ARG A 347 -16.05 -3.07 -23.57
CA ARG A 347 -16.12 -1.68 -23.08
C ARG A 347 -14.85 -0.88 -23.39
N ILE A 348 -13.68 -1.51 -23.33
CA ILE A 348 -12.40 -0.91 -23.74
C ILE A 348 -12.42 -0.63 -25.25
N LYS A 349 -12.82 -1.61 -26.06
CA LYS A 349 -12.85 -1.50 -27.53
C LYS A 349 -13.87 -0.47 -28.03
N SER A 350 -15.03 -0.37 -27.38
CA SER A 350 -16.10 0.57 -27.75
C SER A 350 -15.82 2.04 -27.39
N GLY A 351 -14.63 2.37 -26.89
CA GLY A 351 -14.24 3.77 -26.65
C GLY A 351 -15.02 4.45 -25.51
N ARG A 352 -15.64 3.68 -24.60
CA ARG A 352 -16.32 4.22 -23.39
C ARG A 352 -15.36 4.83 -22.34
N LEU A 353 -14.11 5.04 -22.70
CA LEU A 353 -13.08 5.73 -21.91
C LEU A 353 -13.56 7.12 -21.44
N GLU A 354 -14.30 7.85 -22.28
CA GLU A 354 -14.88 9.16 -21.96
C GLU A 354 -16.05 9.08 -20.96
N VAL A 355 -16.90 8.05 -21.06
CA VAL A 355 -18.09 7.88 -20.19
C VAL A 355 -17.68 7.38 -18.79
N ALA A 356 -16.64 6.53 -18.72
CA ALA A 356 -16.11 6.03 -17.46
C ALA A 356 -15.54 7.15 -16.57
N LYS A 357 -14.85 8.14 -17.16
CA LYS A 357 -14.42 9.37 -16.45
C LYS A 357 -15.59 10.08 -15.77
N GLY A 358 -16.70 10.26 -16.48
CA GLY A 358 -17.90 10.95 -15.96
C GLY A 358 -18.68 10.18 -14.88
N LEU A 359 -18.50 8.86 -14.76
CA LEU A 359 -19.09 8.04 -13.71
C LEU A 359 -18.17 7.91 -12.49
N GLN A 360 -16.86 7.79 -12.71
CA GLN A 360 -15.86 7.70 -11.63
C GLN A 360 -15.76 9.03 -10.85
N TYR A 361 -15.86 10.18 -11.53
CA TYR A 361 -15.97 11.49 -10.90
C TYR A 361 -17.26 11.69 -10.08
N ARG A 362 -18.39 11.06 -10.48
CA ARG A 362 -19.64 11.12 -9.70
C ARG A 362 -19.60 10.26 -8.44
N LEU A 363 -18.89 9.13 -8.50
CA LEU A 363 -18.71 8.25 -7.35
C LEU A 363 -17.67 8.79 -6.35
N HIS A 364 -16.61 9.48 -6.81
CA HIS A 364 -15.61 10.12 -5.93
C HIS A 364 -15.94 11.57 -5.56
N GLY A 365 -16.90 12.21 -6.26
CA GLY A 365 -17.33 13.58 -6.03
C GLY A 365 -18.49 13.75 -5.06
N SER A 366 -18.97 12.68 -4.42
CA SER A 366 -20.06 12.77 -3.43
C SER A 366 -19.60 13.14 -2.01
N THR A 367 -18.35 13.58 -1.86
CA THR A 367 -17.88 14.31 -0.66
C THR A 367 -17.08 15.55 -1.08
N ALA A 368 -17.72 16.47 -1.78
CA ALA A 368 -17.30 17.86 -1.80
C ALA A 368 -18.53 18.77 -1.97
N TYR A 369 -18.59 19.78 -1.11
CA TYR A 369 -19.54 20.91 -1.08
C TYR A 369 -20.85 20.71 -0.32
N LEU A 370 -20.82 21.03 0.98
CA LEU A 370 -21.74 22.00 1.58
C LEU A 370 -20.97 22.85 2.60
N GLY A 371 -20.95 24.17 2.40
CA GLY A 371 -20.71 25.20 3.42
C GLY A 371 -19.27 25.50 3.77
#